data_AF-A0A164AVV9-F1
#
_entry.id   AF-A0A164AVV9-F1
#
_cell.length_a   1.000
_cell.length_b   1.000
_cell.length_c   1.000
_cell.angle_alpha   90.00
_cell.angle_beta   90.00
_cell.angle_gamma   90.00
#
_symmetry.space_group_name_H-M   'P 1'
#
loop_
_entity.id
_entity.type
_entity.pdbx_description
1 polymer ?
#
loop_
_entity_poly.entity_id
_entity_poly.type
_entity_poly.pdbx_seq_one_letter_code
_entity_poly.pdbx_strand_id
1 'polypeptide(L)'
;MAAFVVLITVPSCSMGYPSRSEAESACSAWESQEDKVDYQRELLGFEKRTKFEQENPRPDAAFWDDEIMEWEKQKLAYASKMITETVAVSPRSCQEEQETSQFLGYENNAIKNGTYQDELGKKGEWIVVKHFRY
;
A
#
# COMPACT_ATOMS: atom_id res chain seq x y z
N MET A 1 18.69 -13.93 37.84
CA MET A 1 18.63 -13.96 36.36
C MET A 1 18.73 -12.51 35.90
N ALA A 2 19.86 -12.12 35.31
CA ALA A 2 20.10 -10.75 34.89
C ALA A 2 19.52 -10.54 33.48
N ALA A 3 18.50 -9.70 33.36
CA ALA A 3 17.96 -9.29 32.08
C ALA A 3 18.89 -8.25 31.46
N PHE A 4 19.61 -8.64 30.42
CA PHE A 4 20.35 -7.72 29.55
C PHE A 4 19.33 -6.90 28.75
N VAL A 5 19.06 -5.68 29.21
CA VAL A 5 18.37 -4.67 28.40
C VAL A 5 19.39 -4.14 27.40
N VAL A 6 19.33 -4.63 26.17
CA VAL A 6 20.10 -4.07 25.05
C VAL A 6 19.46 -2.74 24.69
N LEU A 7 20.02 -1.66 25.25
CA LEU A 7 19.77 -0.29 24.83
C LEU A 7 20.34 -0.13 23.41
N ILE A 8 19.48 -0.27 22.41
CA ILE A 8 19.80 0.12 21.03
C ILE A 8 19.77 1.65 20.99
N THR A 9 20.89 2.26 21.34
CA THR A 9 21.14 3.68 21.09
C THR A 9 21.32 3.84 19.59
N VAL A 10 20.26 4.25 18.88
CA VAL A 10 20.38 4.67 17.47
C VAL A 10 21.22 5.94 17.45
N PRO A 11 22.45 5.91 16.88
CA PRO A 11 23.24 7.11 16.77
C PRO A 11 22.55 8.03 15.75
N SER A 12 22.05 9.15 16.24
CA SER A 12 21.62 10.28 15.43
C SER A 12 22.88 10.98 14.89
N CYS A 13 23.58 10.32 13.97
CA CYS A 13 24.72 10.86 13.26
C CYS A 13 24.35 11.00 11.78
N SER A 14 24.43 12.22 11.25
CA SER A 14 24.29 12.56 9.83
C SER A 14 25.49 12.07 9.01
N MET A 15 25.78 10.77 9.06
CA MET A 15 26.64 10.12 8.08
C MET A 15 25.71 9.38 7.12
N GLY A 16 25.79 9.73 5.84
CA GLY A 16 25.09 8.96 4.81
C GLY A 16 25.46 7.48 4.90
N TYR A 17 24.58 6.64 4.37
CA TYR A 17 24.83 5.22 4.23
C TYR A 17 25.98 5.02 3.23
N PRO A 18 26.84 4.00 3.41
CA PRO A 18 27.99 3.78 2.54
C PRO A 18 27.63 3.41 1.09
N SER A 19 26.38 3.03 0.84
CA SER A 19 25.89 2.65 -0.49
C SER A 19 24.39 2.88 -0.64
N ARG A 20 23.94 2.97 -1.90
CA ARG A 20 22.51 3.02 -2.27
C ARG A 20 21.71 1.87 -1.64
N SER A 21 22.26 0.65 -1.69
CA SER A 21 21.60 -0.55 -1.15
C SER A 21 21.43 -0.47 0.37
N GLU A 22 22.42 0.06 1.10
CA GLU A 22 22.31 0.26 2.55
C GLU A 22 21.31 1.36 2.90
N ALA A 23 21.25 2.45 2.13
CA ALA A 23 20.23 3.48 2.31
C ALA A 23 18.82 2.95 2.02
N GLU A 24 18.64 2.18 0.94
CA GLU A 24 17.38 1.53 0.58
C GLU A 24 16.92 0.57 1.68
N SER A 25 17.84 -0.26 2.17
CA SER A 25 17.57 -1.24 3.24
C SER A 25 17.19 -0.54 4.53
N ALA A 26 17.89 0.53 4.90
CA ALA A 26 17.57 1.30 6.10
C ALA A 26 16.25 2.08 5.97
N CYS A 27 15.94 2.58 4.78
CA CYS A 27 14.64 3.19 4.50
C CYS A 27 13.52 2.16 4.64
N SER A 28 13.67 1.01 3.98
CA SER A 28 12.70 -0.10 4.04
C SER A 28 12.50 -0.61 5.47
N ALA A 29 13.57 -0.70 6.26
CA ALA A 29 13.50 -1.09 7.67
C ALA A 29 12.83 -0.03 8.56
N TRP A 30 12.88 1.24 8.18
CA TRP A 30 12.15 2.31 8.86
C TRP A 30 10.68 2.37 8.46
N GLU A 31 10.37 2.11 7.18
CA GLU A 31 9.01 1.97 6.67
C GLU A 31 8.27 0.84 7.38
N SER A 32 8.92 -0.31 7.56
CA SER A 32 8.32 -1.50 8.19
C SER A 32 8.15 -1.44 9.71
N GLN A 33 8.68 -0.40 10.37
CA GLN A 33 8.53 -0.21 11.82
C GLN A 33 7.13 0.27 12.23
N GLU A 34 6.36 0.81 11.30
CA GLU A 34 4.98 1.21 11.59
C GLU A 34 4.01 0.12 11.13
N ASP A 35 3.03 -0.15 11.99
CA ASP A 35 1.96 -1.06 11.64
C ASP A 35 1.09 -0.46 10.53
N LYS A 36 0.68 -1.33 9.60
CA LYS A 36 -0.31 -0.98 8.60
C LYS A 36 -1.65 -0.77 9.29
N VAL A 37 -2.41 0.18 8.78
CA VAL A 37 -3.75 0.48 9.28
C VAL A 37 -4.76 0.00 8.25
N ASP A 38 -5.76 -0.74 8.72
CA ASP A 38 -6.83 -1.31 7.90
C ASP A 38 -7.90 -0.25 7.59
N TYR A 39 -8.20 -0.09 6.31
CA TYR A 39 -9.24 0.82 5.82
C TYR A 39 -10.26 0.09 4.97
N GLN A 40 -11.54 0.37 5.21
CA GLN A 40 -12.59 0.00 4.28
C GLN A 40 -12.57 0.97 3.10
N ARG A 41 -12.56 0.43 1.88
CA ARG A 41 -12.82 1.21 0.67
C ARG A 41 -13.80 0.48 -0.22
N GLU A 42 -14.57 1.23 -1.00
CA GLU A 42 -15.34 0.63 -2.09
C GLU A 42 -14.39 0.26 -3.25
N LEU A 43 -14.59 -0.92 -3.81
CA LEU A 43 -13.90 -1.35 -5.02
C LEU A 43 -14.34 -0.51 -6.22
N LEU A 44 -13.39 -0.18 -7.09
CA LEU A 44 -13.69 0.46 -8.36
C LEU A 44 -14.33 -0.56 -9.33
N GLY A 45 -15.08 -0.07 -10.32
CA GLY A 45 -15.80 -0.94 -11.26
C GLY A 45 -14.88 -1.91 -12.03
N PHE A 46 -13.62 -1.54 -12.31
CA PHE A 46 -12.66 -2.46 -12.92
C PHE A 46 -12.18 -3.54 -11.94
N GLU A 47 -11.91 -3.18 -10.68
CA GLU A 47 -11.50 -4.13 -9.63
C GLU A 47 -12.59 -5.16 -9.36
N LYS A 48 -13.85 -4.72 -9.31
CA LYS A 48 -15.03 -5.60 -9.19
C LYS A 48 -15.08 -6.61 -10.35
N ARG A 49 -14.84 -6.16 -11.59
CA ARG A 49 -14.82 -7.04 -12.77
C ARG A 49 -13.67 -8.04 -12.73
N THR A 50 -12.47 -7.60 -12.38
CA THR A 50 -11.31 -8.48 -12.23
C THR A 50 -11.54 -9.53 -11.15
N LYS A 51 -12.11 -9.15 -10.01
CA LYS A 51 -12.45 -10.08 -8.92
C LYS A 51 -13.46 -11.11 -9.38
N PHE A 52 -14.51 -10.69 -10.08
CA PHE A 52 -15.49 -11.61 -10.67
C PHE A 52 -14.83 -12.62 -11.62
N GLU A 53 -13.94 -12.18 -12.50
CA GLU A 53 -13.27 -13.05 -13.47
C GLU A 53 -12.31 -14.07 -12.81
N GLN A 54 -11.68 -13.69 -11.70
CA GLN A 54 -10.85 -14.60 -10.90
C GLN A 54 -11.68 -15.68 -10.19
N GLU A 55 -12.82 -15.28 -9.62
CA GLU A 55 -13.73 -16.17 -8.89
C GLU A 55 -14.62 -17.01 -9.83
N ASN A 56 -14.86 -16.52 -11.05
CA ASN A 56 -15.75 -17.12 -12.05
C ASN A 56 -15.05 -17.12 -13.41
N PRO A 57 -14.14 -18.10 -13.67
CA PRO A 57 -13.43 -18.21 -14.93
C PRO A 57 -14.39 -18.19 -16.12
N ARG A 58 -13.98 -17.50 -17.19
CA ARG A 58 -14.79 -17.39 -18.41
C ARG A 58 -15.03 -18.79 -19.01
N PRO A 59 -16.29 -19.14 -19.38
CA PRO A 59 -16.59 -20.37 -20.12
C PRO A 59 -15.81 -20.47 -21.44
N ASP A 60 -15.51 -21.70 -21.87
CA ASP A 60 -14.81 -21.95 -23.14
C ASP A 60 -15.67 -21.50 -24.34
N ALA A 61 -15.04 -20.78 -25.27
CA ALA A 61 -15.69 -20.14 -26.41
C ALA A 61 -16.07 -21.10 -27.54
N ALA A 62 -15.73 -22.38 -27.43
CA ALA A 62 -15.85 -23.32 -28.54
C ALA A 62 -17.31 -23.67 -28.94
N PHE A 63 -18.32 -23.49 -28.08
CA PHE A 63 -19.66 -24.03 -28.37
C PHE A 63 -20.90 -23.26 -27.84
N TRP A 64 -20.80 -22.21 -27.01
CA TRP A 64 -21.97 -21.64 -26.31
C TRP A 64 -22.02 -20.11 -26.23
N ASP A 65 -22.76 -19.46 -27.15
CA ASP A 65 -22.98 -18.00 -27.12
C ASP A 65 -23.83 -17.56 -25.91
N ASP A 66 -24.85 -18.34 -25.53
CA ASP A 66 -25.76 -18.01 -24.43
C ASP A 66 -25.07 -18.02 -23.05
N GLU A 67 -24.16 -18.97 -22.83
CA GLU A 67 -23.43 -19.10 -21.56
C GLU A 67 -22.44 -17.94 -21.37
N ILE A 68 -21.78 -17.52 -22.46
CA ILE A 68 -20.90 -16.35 -22.46
C ILE A 68 -21.70 -15.07 -22.21
N MET A 69 -22.86 -14.92 -22.88
CA MET A 69 -23.73 -13.76 -22.67
C MET A 69 -24.23 -13.66 -21.22
N GLU A 70 -24.66 -14.77 -20.63
CA GLU A 70 -25.11 -14.79 -19.24
C GLU A 70 -23.95 -14.53 -18.28
N TRP A 71 -22.76 -15.08 -18.53
CA TRP A 71 -21.55 -14.77 -17.77
C TRP A 71 -21.18 -13.27 -17.84
N GLU A 72 -21.27 -12.66 -19.02
CA GLU A 72 -21.02 -11.21 -19.18
C GLU A 72 -22.06 -10.37 -18.42
N LYS A 73 -23.33 -10.77 -18.45
CA LYS A 73 -24.41 -10.13 -17.68
C LYS A 73 -24.16 -10.23 -16.18
N GLN A 74 -23.73 -11.39 -15.68
CA GLN A 74 -23.36 -11.58 -14.28
C GLN A 74 -22.17 -10.70 -13.89
N LYS A 75 -21.14 -10.60 -14.75
CA LYS A 75 -20.00 -9.71 -14.54
C LYS A 75 -20.43 -8.24 -14.39
N LEU A 76 -21.32 -7.77 -15.27
CA LEU A 76 -21.85 -6.40 -15.20
C LEU A 76 -22.71 -6.18 -13.95
N ALA A 77 -23.56 -7.16 -13.59
CA ALA A 77 -24.37 -7.11 -12.39
C ALA A 77 -23.53 -7.18 -11.10
N TYR A 78 -22.38 -7.85 -11.12
CA TYR A 78 -21.43 -7.83 -10.02
C TYR A 78 -20.76 -6.46 -9.89
N ALA A 79 -20.34 -5.87 -11.02
CA ALA A 79 -19.67 -4.56 -11.05
C ALA A 79 -20.57 -3.38 -10.60
N SER A 80 -21.90 -3.53 -10.68
CA SER A 80 -22.85 -2.50 -10.23
C SER A 80 -23.16 -2.54 -8.73
N LYS A 81 -22.75 -3.60 -8.01
CA LYS A 81 -22.94 -3.70 -6.56
C LYS A 81 -21.97 -2.77 -5.82
N MET A 82 -22.39 -2.25 -4.67
CA MET A 82 -21.44 -1.68 -3.70
C MET A 82 -20.70 -2.83 -3.03
N ILE A 83 -19.39 -2.89 -3.22
CA ILE A 83 -18.52 -3.93 -2.65
C ILE A 83 -17.40 -3.21 -1.94
N THR A 84 -17.34 -3.37 -0.62
CA THR A 84 -16.28 -2.83 0.22
C THR A 84 -15.26 -3.90 0.55
N GLU A 85 -13.99 -3.50 0.61
CA GLU A 85 -12.90 -4.38 1.01
C GLU A 85 -11.97 -3.65 1.99
N THR A 86 -11.45 -4.42 2.95
CA THR A 86 -10.41 -3.96 3.85
C THR A 86 -9.07 -3.95 3.11
N VAL A 87 -8.43 -2.79 3.02
CA VAL A 87 -7.06 -2.65 2.54
C VAL A 87 -6.14 -2.18 3.67
N ALA A 88 -5.03 -2.87 3.84
CA ALA A 88 -3.99 -2.48 4.78
C ALA A 88 -3.08 -1.42 4.13
N VAL A 89 -3.06 -0.21 4.70
CA VAL A 89 -2.27 0.92 4.19
C VAL A 89 -1.15 1.25 5.18
N SER A 90 0.09 1.35 4.68
CA SER A 90 1.22 1.78 5.49
C SER A 90 1.17 3.30 5.71
N PRO A 91 1.42 3.82 6.93
CA PRO A 91 1.56 5.25 7.18
C PRO A 91 2.92 5.80 6.75
N ARG A 92 3.86 4.93 6.37
CA ARG A 92 5.20 5.31 5.88
C ARG A 92 5.44 4.78 4.48
N SER A 93 6.27 5.49 3.73
CA SER A 93 6.72 5.06 2.41
C SER A 93 8.12 5.60 2.12
N CYS A 94 8.92 4.81 1.43
CA CYS A 94 10.23 5.19 0.92
C CYS A 94 10.20 5.47 -0.58
N GLN A 95 10.79 6.58 -1.01
CA GLN A 95 10.98 6.91 -2.42
C GLN A 95 12.40 7.39 -2.69
N GLU A 96 13.02 6.91 -3.76
CA GLU A 96 14.34 7.37 -4.18
C GLU A 96 14.25 8.76 -4.85
N GLU A 97 15.16 9.65 -4.46
CA GLU A 97 15.43 10.92 -5.12
C GLU A 97 16.86 10.86 -5.68
N GLN A 98 16.97 10.53 -6.97
CA GLN A 98 18.25 10.26 -7.62
C GLN A 98 19.15 11.49 -7.71
N GLU A 99 18.59 12.69 -7.87
CA GLU A 99 19.35 13.94 -8.02
C GLU A 99 20.20 14.29 -6.80
N THR A 100 19.77 13.83 -5.63
CA THR A 100 20.37 14.15 -4.33
C THR A 100 20.95 12.91 -3.64
N SER A 101 21.03 11.78 -4.36
CA SER A 101 21.52 10.48 -3.87
C SER A 101 20.92 10.12 -2.51
N GLN A 102 19.59 10.10 -2.41
CA GLN A 102 18.94 9.75 -1.16
C GLN A 102 17.61 9.03 -1.36
N PHE A 103 17.20 8.29 -0.35
CA PHE A 103 15.81 7.90 -0.19
C PHE A 103 15.12 8.87 0.76
N LEU A 104 13.94 9.33 0.37
CA LEU A 104 13.05 10.16 1.17
C LEU A 104 12.05 9.24 1.88
N GLY A 105 12.04 9.31 3.21
CA GLY A 105 11.07 8.66 4.06
C GLY A 105 9.87 9.59 4.27
N TYR A 106 8.75 9.25 3.64
CA TYR A 106 7.48 9.95 3.77
C TYR A 106 6.65 9.36 4.90
N GLU A 107 5.94 10.20 5.63
CA GLU A 107 4.96 9.80 6.63
C GLU A 107 3.62 10.52 6.39
N ASN A 108 2.52 9.80 6.63
CA ASN A 108 1.17 10.32 6.52
C ASN A 108 0.41 10.09 7.83
N ASN A 109 0.29 11.15 8.62
CA ASN A 109 -0.36 11.09 9.93
C ASN A 109 -1.85 10.79 9.85
N ALA A 110 -2.52 11.11 8.73
CA ALA A 110 -3.93 10.75 8.57
C ALA A 110 -4.12 9.23 8.53
N ILE A 111 -3.14 8.48 8.01
CA ILE A 111 -3.15 7.01 8.04
C ILE A 111 -3.03 6.51 9.48
N LYS A 112 -2.10 7.06 10.27
CA LYS A 112 -1.93 6.68 11.67
C LYS A 112 -3.16 6.98 12.52
N ASN A 113 -3.82 8.09 12.25
CA ASN A 113 -4.94 8.58 13.05
C ASN A 113 -6.31 8.00 12.61
N GLY A 114 -6.35 7.12 11.60
CA GLY A 114 -7.63 6.57 11.11
C GLY A 114 -8.42 7.53 10.21
N THR A 115 -7.86 8.68 9.85
CA THR A 115 -8.53 9.75 9.08
C THR A 115 -8.05 9.82 7.63
N TYR A 116 -7.49 8.72 7.11
CA TYR A 116 -6.89 8.69 5.77
C TYR A 116 -7.88 8.99 4.63
N GLN A 117 -9.17 8.75 4.82
CA GLN A 117 -10.20 9.18 3.90
C GLN A 117 -11.22 10.00 4.69
N ASP A 118 -11.31 11.29 4.38
CA ASP A 118 -12.39 12.13 4.88
C ASP A 118 -13.67 11.96 4.05
N GLU A 119 -14.76 12.62 4.45
CA GLU A 119 -16.05 12.57 3.74
C GLU A 119 -15.96 13.03 2.27
N LEU A 120 -14.88 13.72 1.90
CA LEU A 120 -14.60 14.19 0.55
C LEU A 120 -13.65 13.25 -0.22
N GLY A 121 -13.26 12.13 0.38
CA GLY A 121 -12.34 11.15 -0.21
C GLY A 121 -10.89 11.64 -0.29
N LYS A 122 -10.54 12.73 0.41
CA LYS A 122 -9.17 13.25 0.40
C LYS A 122 -8.28 12.37 1.25
N LYS A 123 -7.12 12.06 0.68
CA LYS A 123 -6.04 11.36 1.35
C LYS A 123 -5.17 12.41 2.03
N GLY A 124 -4.87 12.22 3.31
CA GLY A 124 -3.99 13.12 4.07
C GLY A 124 -2.65 13.37 3.35
N GLU A 125 -1.92 14.39 3.77
CA GLU A 125 -0.67 14.78 3.12
C GLU A 125 0.47 13.82 3.46
N TRP A 126 1.29 13.48 2.45
CA TRP A 126 2.54 12.77 2.62
C TRP A 126 3.67 13.78 2.79
N ILE A 127 4.29 13.79 3.96
CA ILE A 127 5.39 14.71 4.28
C ILE A 127 6.70 13.95 4.41
N VAL A 128 7.79 14.52 3.91
CA VAL A 128 9.14 13.96 4.14
C VAL A 128 9.51 14.21 5.59
N VAL A 129 9.78 13.13 6.33
CA VAL A 129 10.18 13.20 7.74
C VAL A 129 11.58 12.64 7.98
N LYS A 130 12.15 11.93 7.00
CA LYS A 130 13.47 11.33 7.13
C LYS A 130 14.20 11.28 5.79
N HIS A 131 15.52 11.45 5.84
CA HIS A 131 16.40 11.36 4.68
C HIS A 131 17.40 10.23 4.88
N PHE A 132 17.59 9.41 3.85
CA PHE A 132 18.54 8.31 3.83
C PHE A 132 19.52 8.52 2.68
N ARG A 133 20.52 9.37 2.91
CA ARG A 133 21.52 9.76 1.90
C ARG A 133 22.59 8.68 1.71
N TYR A 134 23.13 8.53 0.52
CA TYR A 134 24.25 7.64 0.18
C TYR A 134 25.24 8.27 -0.80
#